data_AF-A0A914J5N8-F1
#
_entry.id   AF-A0A914J5N8-F1
#
_cell.length_a   1.000
_cell.length_b   1.000
_cell.length_c   1.000
_cell.angle_alpha   90.00
_cell.angle_beta   90.00
_cell.angle_gamma   90.00
#
_symmetry.space_group_name_H-M   'P 1'
#
loop_
_entity.id
_entity.type
_entity.pdbx_description
1 polymer ?
#
loop_
_entity_poly.entity_id
_entity_poly.type
_entity_poly.pdbx_seq_one_letter_code
_entity_poly.pdbx_strand_id
1 'polypeptide(L)'
;MRTCLYKDQYVTLYKDELVINSYFFPFGSEKTIKVKDIIGVYYDKQGFLKGLGKVKDWGMSLNPVWWGCDLKRSFTSNNFNVIVDTGEWPKKGFSVVRITDFLNALRQVVHPSVQFKKEIPSSFPKAHKPEAIDKSGVREEVLKPEPEIPEKRPVYFDEMEPTPNASAPPPYEQAVAYPRLDKFD
;
A
#
# COMPACT_ATOMS: atom_id res chain seq x y z
N MET A 1 26.41 -6.10 8.73
CA MET A 1 25.44 -7.20 8.59
C MET A 1 24.11 -6.63 8.12
N ARG A 2 23.40 -7.30 7.22
CA ARG A 2 22.04 -6.89 6.82
C ARG A 2 21.08 -7.18 7.96
N THR A 3 20.27 -6.20 8.36
CA THR A 3 19.25 -6.38 9.42
C THR A 3 17.94 -6.78 8.75
N CYS A 4 17.47 -8.01 9.02
CA CYS A 4 16.20 -8.50 8.52
C CYS A 4 15.06 -8.01 9.42
N LEU A 5 14.06 -7.36 8.82
CA LEU A 5 12.90 -6.81 9.53
C LEU A 5 11.66 -7.69 9.39
N TYR A 6 11.54 -8.38 8.25
CA TYR A 6 10.46 -9.32 7.98
C TYR A 6 10.95 -10.40 7.02
N LYS A 7 10.47 -11.64 7.21
CA LYS A 7 10.73 -12.74 6.29
C LYS A 7 9.54 -13.69 6.26
N ASP A 8 9.14 -14.07 5.05
CA ASP A 8 8.27 -15.21 4.79
C ASP A 8 8.76 -16.02 3.58
N GLN A 9 7.91 -16.93 3.10
CA GLN A 9 8.24 -17.80 1.97
C GLN A 9 8.48 -17.02 0.66
N TYR A 10 7.79 -15.90 0.44
CA TYR A 10 7.76 -15.19 -0.83
C TYR A 10 8.57 -13.89 -0.80
N VAL A 11 8.85 -13.35 0.38
CA VAL A 11 9.55 -12.07 0.50
C VAL A 11 10.43 -12.01 1.75
N THR A 12 11.57 -11.34 1.60
CA THR A 12 12.44 -10.94 2.71
C THR A 12 12.65 -9.42 2.65
N LEU A 13 12.36 -8.74 3.75
CA LEU A 13 12.57 -7.30 3.90
C LEU A 13 13.76 -7.03 4.82
N TYR A 14 14.69 -6.22 4.32
CA TYR A 14 15.80 -5.65 5.06
C TYR A 14 15.62 -4.13 5.19
N LYS A 15 16.58 -3.47 5.85
CA LYS A 15 16.52 -2.02 6.08
C LYS A 15 16.55 -1.20 4.79
N ASP A 16 17.31 -1.65 3.79
CA ASP A 16 17.62 -0.93 2.54
C ASP A 16 17.09 -1.62 1.29
N GLU A 17 16.74 -2.91 1.39
CA GLU A 17 16.29 -3.72 0.27
C GLU A 17 15.08 -4.61 0.61
N LEU A 18 14.23 -4.81 -0.38
CA LEU A 18 13.13 -5.75 -0.42
C LEU A 18 13.48 -6.83 -1.44
N VAL A 19 13.57 -8.07 -0.99
CA VAL A 19 13.91 -9.23 -1.82
C VAL A 19 12.65 -10.05 -2.03
N ILE A 20 12.20 -10.16 -3.28
CA ILE A 20 11.10 -11.04 -3.67
C ILE A 20 11.70 -12.39 -4.06
N ASN A 21 11.33 -13.43 -3.32
CA ASN A 21 11.78 -14.79 -3.56
C ASN A 21 11.06 -15.36 -4.78
N SER A 22 11.75 -16.20 -5.57
CA SER A 22 11.15 -16.91 -6.71
C SER A 22 10.46 -16.01 -7.74
N TYR A 23 11.07 -14.87 -8.07
CA TYR A 23 10.45 -13.87 -8.94
C TYR A 23 10.51 -14.24 -10.43
N PHE A 24 11.64 -14.78 -10.90
CA PHE A 24 11.82 -15.18 -12.30
C PHE A 24 11.78 -16.70 -12.44
N PHE A 25 10.77 -17.24 -13.12
CA PHE A 25 10.70 -18.65 -13.50
C PHE A 25 11.42 -18.87 -14.85
N PRO A 26 12.01 -20.06 -15.13
CA PRO A 26 11.94 -21.31 -14.35
C PRO A 26 12.91 -21.41 -13.18
N PHE A 27 13.92 -20.56 -13.10
CA PHE A 27 15.03 -20.73 -12.15
C PHE A 27 14.73 -20.22 -10.74
N GLY A 28 13.57 -19.57 -10.53
CA GLY A 28 13.15 -19.05 -9.24
C GLY A 28 14.10 -17.99 -8.68
N SER A 29 14.81 -17.25 -9.54
CA SER A 29 15.76 -16.26 -9.06
C SER A 29 15.05 -15.09 -8.36
N GLU A 30 15.74 -14.55 -7.37
CA GLU A 30 15.23 -13.47 -6.53
C GLU A 30 15.24 -12.14 -7.29
N LYS A 31 14.30 -11.25 -6.93
CA LYS A 31 14.30 -9.86 -7.39
C LYS A 31 14.50 -8.94 -6.20
N THR A 32 15.62 -8.23 -6.19
CA THR A 32 15.90 -7.19 -5.20
C THR A 32 15.38 -5.83 -5.69
N ILE A 33 14.72 -5.11 -4.78
CA ILE A 33 14.22 -3.75 -4.94
C ILE A 33 14.81 -2.90 -3.81
N LYS A 34 15.36 -1.72 -4.11
CA LYS A 34 15.81 -0.83 -3.04
C LYS A 34 14.60 -0.16 -2.41
N VAL A 35 14.55 -0.12 -1.09
CA VAL A 35 13.42 0.45 -0.34
C VAL A 35 13.19 1.91 -0.71
N LYS A 36 14.27 2.68 -0.95
CA LYS A 36 14.20 4.08 -1.36
C LYS A 36 13.54 4.32 -2.72
N ASP A 37 13.51 3.31 -3.58
CA ASP A 37 12.93 3.41 -4.92
C ASP A 37 11.42 3.12 -4.90
N ILE A 38 10.88 2.63 -3.77
CA ILE A 38 9.45 2.35 -3.61
C ILE A 38 8.69 3.67 -3.49
N ILE A 39 7.71 3.88 -4.37
CA ILE A 39 6.83 5.05 -4.37
C ILE A 39 5.38 4.71 -4.00
N GLY A 40 5.00 3.44 -4.17
CA GLY A 40 3.64 2.98 -3.89
C GLY A 40 3.58 1.49 -3.58
N VAL A 41 2.66 1.12 -2.70
CA VAL A 41 2.37 -0.24 -2.28
C VAL A 41 0.87 -0.48 -2.38
N TYR A 42 0.48 -1.47 -3.16
CA TYR A 42 -0.91 -1.86 -3.37
C TYR A 42 -1.08 -3.28 -2.88
N TYR A 43 -2.15 -3.57 -2.14
CA TYR A 43 -2.34 -4.91 -1.61
C TYR A 43 -3.82 -5.27 -1.53
N ASP A 44 -4.12 -6.55 -1.75
CA ASP A 44 -5.47 -7.09 -1.58
C ASP A 44 -5.40 -8.54 -1.10
N LYS A 45 -6.44 -9.02 -0.43
CA LYS A 45 -6.51 -10.42 0.01
C LYS A 45 -6.64 -11.33 -1.21
N GLN A 46 -5.94 -12.46 -1.21
CA GLN A 46 -6.08 -13.46 -2.27
C GLN A 46 -7.52 -14.00 -2.29
N GLY A 47 -8.09 -14.14 -3.48
CA GLY A 47 -9.43 -14.65 -3.68
C GLY A 47 -9.65 -15.07 -5.12
N PHE A 48 -10.27 -16.24 -5.31
CA PHE A 48 -10.46 -16.89 -6.61
C PHE A 48 -11.19 -16.00 -7.63
N LEU A 49 -12.24 -15.27 -7.20
CA LEU A 49 -13.08 -14.44 -8.09
C LEU A 49 -12.59 -12.99 -8.22
N LYS A 50 -11.78 -12.48 -7.29
CA LYS A 50 -11.39 -11.05 -7.25
C LYS A 50 -10.20 -10.72 -8.16
N GLY A 51 -9.46 -11.73 -8.61
CA GLY A 51 -8.18 -11.56 -9.31
C GLY A 51 -8.19 -11.78 -10.82
N LEU A 52 -9.35 -12.10 -11.43
CA LEU A 52 -9.40 -12.55 -12.82
C LEU A 52 -8.73 -11.54 -13.77
N GLY A 53 -7.61 -11.93 -14.38
CA GLY A 53 -6.79 -11.10 -15.26
C GLY A 53 -5.87 -10.06 -14.60
N LYS A 54 -6.10 -9.68 -13.34
CA LYS A 54 -5.27 -8.70 -12.59
C LYS A 54 -4.11 -9.33 -11.84
N VAL A 55 -4.28 -10.59 -11.46
CA VAL A 55 -3.34 -11.37 -10.67
C VAL A 55 -3.06 -12.66 -11.42
N LYS A 56 -1.82 -13.13 -11.38
CA LYS A 56 -1.42 -14.43 -11.93
C LYS A 56 -0.58 -15.19 -10.92
N ASP A 57 -0.58 -16.51 -11.05
CA ASP A 57 0.34 -17.36 -10.30
C ASP A 57 1.80 -17.06 -10.67
N TRP A 58 2.07 -16.64 -11.90
CA TRP A 58 3.37 -16.16 -12.37
C TRP A 58 3.28 -15.31 -13.66
N GLY A 59 4.26 -14.43 -13.87
CA GLY A 59 4.48 -13.69 -15.12
C GLY A 59 3.66 -12.41 -15.24
N MET A 60 3.57 -11.86 -16.46
CA MET A 60 2.83 -10.63 -16.73
C MET A 60 1.31 -10.87 -16.73
N SER A 61 0.57 -10.06 -15.97
CA SER A 61 -0.91 -10.00 -15.98
C SER A 61 -1.44 -8.99 -17.01
N LEU A 62 -2.77 -8.79 -17.07
CA LEU A 62 -3.37 -7.81 -18.00
C LEU A 62 -3.14 -6.36 -17.55
N ASN A 63 -2.86 -6.15 -16.26
CA ASN A 63 -2.29 -4.91 -15.76
C ASN A 63 -0.75 -4.97 -15.88
N PRO A 64 -0.04 -3.82 -15.87
CA PRO A 64 1.42 -3.76 -16.06
C PRO A 64 2.20 -4.22 -14.82
N VAL A 65 1.93 -5.46 -14.38
CA VAL A 65 2.46 -6.08 -13.18
C VAL A 65 3.03 -7.43 -13.57
N TRP A 66 4.29 -7.66 -13.18
CA TRP A 66 4.92 -8.95 -13.29
C TRP A 66 4.87 -9.65 -11.93
N TRP A 67 4.26 -10.83 -11.89
CA TRP A 67 4.08 -11.61 -10.68
C TRP A 67 5.21 -12.60 -10.46
N GLY A 68 5.76 -12.60 -9.25
CA GLY A 68 6.62 -13.66 -8.76
C GLY A 68 5.86 -14.99 -8.67
N CYS A 69 6.61 -16.08 -8.78
CA CYS A 69 6.07 -17.43 -8.86
C CYS A 69 5.44 -17.85 -7.53
N ASP A 70 4.12 -18.03 -7.54
CA ASP A 70 3.34 -18.63 -6.47
C ASP A 70 2.24 -19.50 -7.08
N LEU A 71 2.58 -20.75 -7.38
CA LEU A 71 1.62 -21.72 -7.93
C LEU A 71 0.50 -22.10 -6.94
N LYS A 72 0.64 -21.71 -5.66
CA LYS A 72 -0.37 -21.93 -4.62
C LYS A 72 -1.29 -20.71 -4.44
N ARG A 73 -1.06 -19.62 -5.18
CA ARG A 73 -1.83 -18.37 -5.08
C ARG A 73 -3.31 -18.57 -5.32
N SER A 74 -3.67 -19.42 -6.29
CA SER A 74 -5.07 -19.72 -6.60
C SER A 74 -5.73 -20.71 -5.63
N PHE A 75 -4.94 -21.40 -4.80
CA PHE A 75 -5.41 -22.48 -3.90
C PHE A 75 -5.41 -22.09 -2.42
N THR A 76 -4.83 -20.95 -2.06
CA THR A 76 -4.71 -20.49 -0.68
C THR A 76 -5.50 -19.20 -0.46
N SER A 77 -6.37 -19.17 0.55
CA SER A 77 -7.23 -18.02 0.85
C SER A 77 -6.68 -17.09 1.93
N ASN A 78 -5.54 -17.45 2.53
CA ASN A 78 -4.97 -16.74 3.69
C ASN A 78 -3.85 -15.76 3.32
N ASN A 79 -3.36 -15.79 2.09
CA ASN A 79 -2.29 -14.92 1.63
C ASN A 79 -2.84 -13.61 1.05
N PHE A 80 -1.95 -12.64 0.88
CA PHE A 80 -2.23 -11.36 0.26
C PHE A 80 -1.42 -11.21 -1.02
N ASN A 81 -2.04 -10.56 -2.01
CA ASN A 81 -1.36 -10.09 -3.20
C ASN A 81 -0.81 -8.70 -2.90
N VAL A 82 0.48 -8.48 -3.14
CA VAL A 82 1.15 -7.20 -2.94
C VAL A 82 1.81 -6.78 -4.25
N ILE A 83 1.70 -5.50 -4.58
CA ILE A 83 2.35 -4.87 -5.73
C ILE A 83 3.18 -3.71 -5.20
N VAL A 84 4.45 -3.71 -5.59
CA VAL A 84 5.37 -2.62 -5.33
C VAL A 84 5.57 -1.82 -6.61
N ASP A 85 5.32 -0.52 -6.50
CA ASP A 85 5.58 0.47 -7.52
C ASP A 85 6.90 1.19 -7.24
N THR A 86 7.80 1.15 -8.21
CA THR A 86 9.10 1.86 -8.16
C THR A 86 9.21 2.96 -9.20
N GLY A 87 8.09 3.35 -9.84
CA GLY A 87 8.07 4.24 -11.01
C GLY A 87 8.48 3.55 -12.32
N GLU A 88 9.01 2.33 -12.26
CA GLU A 88 9.42 1.56 -13.43
C GLU A 88 8.31 0.62 -13.94
N TRP A 89 8.41 0.29 -15.23
CA TRP A 89 7.59 -0.75 -15.86
C TRP A 89 8.41 -2.05 -16.05
N PRO A 90 7.85 -3.24 -15.77
CA PRO A 90 6.58 -3.47 -15.07
C PRO A 90 6.70 -3.26 -13.56
N LYS A 91 5.55 -3.16 -12.90
CA LYS A 91 5.45 -3.18 -11.43
C LYS A 91 5.67 -4.59 -10.91
N LYS A 92 6.08 -4.71 -9.65
CA LYS A 92 6.56 -5.99 -9.08
C LYS A 92 5.49 -6.55 -8.16
N GLY A 93 4.85 -7.64 -8.58
CA GLY A 93 3.79 -8.33 -7.84
C GLY A 93 4.31 -9.58 -7.12
N PHE A 94 3.84 -9.84 -5.91
CA PHE A 94 4.22 -11.03 -5.12
C PHE A 94 3.17 -11.37 -4.05
N SER A 95 3.37 -12.50 -3.38
CA SER A 95 2.51 -12.96 -2.28
C SER A 95 3.11 -12.57 -0.93
N VAL A 96 2.25 -12.34 0.06
CA VAL A 96 2.67 -12.14 1.46
C VAL A 96 1.74 -12.94 2.36
N VAL A 97 2.30 -13.67 3.33
CA VAL A 97 1.51 -14.50 4.25
C VAL A 97 0.89 -13.64 5.37
N ARG A 98 1.70 -12.78 6.02
CA ARG A 98 1.27 -11.94 7.14
C ARG A 98 1.34 -10.46 6.77
N ILE A 99 0.29 -9.98 6.10
CA ILE A 99 0.27 -8.62 5.55
C ILE A 99 0.48 -7.54 6.61
N THR A 100 -0.07 -7.69 7.82
CA THR A 100 0.04 -6.68 8.88
C THR A 100 1.49 -6.51 9.32
N ASP A 101 2.18 -7.61 9.59
CA ASP A 101 3.59 -7.62 10.00
C ASP A 101 4.47 -7.04 8.90
N PHE A 102 4.23 -7.45 7.65
CA PHE A 102 4.95 -6.95 6.49
C PHE A 102 4.78 -5.44 6.31
N LEU A 103 3.54 -4.93 6.35
CA LEU A 103 3.27 -3.50 6.17
C LEU A 103 3.85 -2.67 7.32
N ASN A 104 3.78 -3.17 8.55
CA ASN A 104 4.35 -2.50 9.72
C ASN A 104 5.88 -2.43 9.63
N ALA A 105 6.54 -3.50 9.17
CA ALA A 105 7.99 -3.49 8.94
C ALA A 105 8.37 -2.57 7.78
N LEU A 106 7.62 -2.59 6.66
CA LEU A 106 7.91 -1.78 5.48
C LEU A 106 7.76 -0.28 5.77
N ARG A 107 6.73 0.12 6.52
CA ARG A 107 6.51 1.52 6.94
C ARG A 107 7.64 2.11 7.76
N GLN A 108 8.42 1.29 8.46
CA GLN A 108 9.57 1.76 9.24
C GLN A 108 10.76 2.18 8.37
N VAL A 109 10.80 1.74 7.11
CA VAL A 109 11.97 1.91 6.24
C VAL A 109 11.70 2.68 4.95
N VAL A 110 10.46 2.71 4.47
CA VAL A 110 10.10 3.53 3.30
C VAL A 110 9.97 5.01 3.65
N HIS A 111 10.06 5.85 2.64
CA HIS A 111 9.80 7.28 2.80
C HIS A 111 8.34 7.54 3.23
N PRO A 112 8.04 8.50 4.13
CA PRO A 112 6.68 8.77 4.59
C PRO A 112 5.68 9.14 3.49
N SER A 113 6.16 9.59 2.31
CA SER A 113 5.31 9.92 1.16
C SER A 113 4.82 8.69 0.38
N VAL A 114 5.30 7.48 0.70
CA VAL A 114 4.90 6.26 0.00
C VAL A 114 3.43 5.97 0.26
N GLN A 115 2.68 5.76 -0.82
CA GLN A 115 1.24 5.49 -0.72
C GLN A 115 0.99 4.01 -0.45
N PHE A 116 0.11 3.71 0.51
CA PHE A 116 -0.35 2.35 0.80
C PHE A 116 -1.84 2.24 0.48
N LYS A 117 -2.22 1.40 -0.49
CA LYS A 117 -3.61 1.22 -0.92
C LYS A 117 -4.05 -0.23 -0.79
N LYS A 118 -5.20 -0.47 -0.15
CA LYS A 118 -5.79 -1.80 0.06
C LYS A 118 -6.62 -2.27 -1.15
N GLU A 119 -6.12 -2.00 -2.35
CA GLU A 119 -6.76 -2.44 -3.59
C GLU A 119 -5.74 -2.53 -4.72
N ILE A 120 -5.93 -3.50 -5.62
CA ILE A 120 -5.13 -3.64 -6.83
C ILE A 120 -5.84 -2.89 -7.97
N PRO A 121 -5.25 -1.77 -8.46
CA PRO A 121 -5.90 -0.99 -9.50
C PRO A 121 -5.85 -1.74 -10.84
N SER A 122 -6.89 -1.55 -11.64
CA SER A 122 -6.97 -2.14 -12.99
C SER A 122 -5.95 -1.51 -13.95
N SER A 123 -5.65 -0.23 -13.77
CA SER A 123 -4.63 0.53 -14.48
C SER A 123 -3.84 1.37 -13.50
N PHE A 124 -2.57 1.62 -13.80
CA PHE A 124 -1.77 2.54 -13.01
C PHE A 124 -1.68 3.87 -13.73
N PRO A 125 -1.68 5.00 -13.01
CA PRO A 125 -1.40 6.29 -13.62
C PRO A 125 -0.10 6.18 -14.41
N LYS A 126 -0.09 6.74 -15.62
CA LYS A 126 1.12 6.79 -16.46
C LYS A 126 2.21 7.40 -15.60
N ALA A 127 3.36 6.73 -15.50
CA ALA A 127 4.51 7.32 -14.85
C ALA A 127 4.70 8.71 -15.44
N HIS A 128 4.71 9.74 -14.60
CA HIS A 128 5.14 11.06 -15.05
C HIS A 128 6.54 10.86 -15.58
N LYS A 129 6.68 10.98 -16.92
CA LYS A 129 7.99 11.06 -17.54
C LYS A 129 8.68 12.20 -16.79
N PRO A 130 9.81 11.99 -16.11
CA PRO A 130 10.51 13.11 -15.52
C PRO A 130 10.70 14.11 -16.66
N GLU A 131 10.11 15.30 -16.54
CA GLU A 131 10.37 16.37 -17.48
C GLU A 131 11.88 16.44 -17.58
N ALA A 132 12.39 16.30 -18.81
CA ALA A 132 13.80 16.36 -19.04
C ALA A 132 14.29 17.66 -18.39
N ILE A 133 15.07 17.53 -17.32
CA ILE A 133 15.79 18.67 -16.76
C ILE A 133 16.68 19.12 -17.91
N ASP A 134 16.24 20.18 -18.59
CA ASP A 134 17.02 20.82 -19.62
C ASP A 134 18.37 21.17 -18.98
N LYS A 135 19.45 20.74 -19.63
CA LYS A 135 20.82 20.94 -19.13
C LYS A 135 21.26 22.40 -19.28
N SER A 136 20.36 23.31 -19.64
CA SER A 136 20.59 24.75 -19.57
C SER A 136 20.38 25.23 -18.13
N GLY A 137 21.47 25.29 -17.37
CA GLY A 137 21.51 25.87 -16.02
C GLY A 137 21.30 27.39 -16.04
N VAL A 138 20.11 27.84 -16.45
CA VAL A 138 19.64 29.23 -16.27
C VAL A 138 18.22 29.17 -15.72
N ARG A 139 18.10 29.34 -14.40
CA ARG A 139 16.83 29.76 -13.80
C ARG A 139 16.62 31.22 -14.17
N GLU A 140 15.81 31.49 -15.18
CA GLU A 140 15.06 32.74 -15.19
C GLU A 140 14.05 32.64 -14.03
N GLU A 141 14.32 33.34 -12.94
CA GLU A 141 13.27 33.72 -12.00
C GLU A 141 12.32 34.66 -12.73
N VAL A 142 11.33 34.06 -13.42
CA VAL A 142 10.13 34.77 -13.83
C VAL A 142 9.40 35.11 -12.53
N LEU A 143 9.64 36.31 -12.02
CA LEU A 143 8.81 37.00 -11.04
C LEU A 143 7.36 36.94 -11.56
N LYS A 144 6.60 35.97 -11.07
CA LYS A 144 5.16 35.95 -11.27
C LYS A 144 4.62 37.21 -10.58
N PRO A 145 3.82 38.04 -11.27
CA PRO A 145 3.17 39.16 -10.61
C PRO A 145 2.35 38.62 -9.43
N GLU A 146 2.55 39.28 -8.29
CA GLU A 146 1.86 39.03 -7.04
C GLU A 146 0.34 39.02 -7.30
N PRO A 147 -0.39 37.96 -6.92
CA PRO A 147 -1.82 37.92 -7.14
C PRO A 147 -2.48 39.02 -6.30
N GLU A 148 -3.21 39.91 -6.98
CA GLU A 148 -4.07 40.90 -6.34
C GLU A 148 -5.00 40.18 -5.35
N ILE A 149 -4.84 40.48 -4.07
CA ILE A 149 -5.66 39.97 -2.99
C ILE A 149 -7.02 40.67 -3.12
N PRO A 150 -8.13 39.98 -3.47
CA PRO A 150 -9.42 40.61 -3.49
C PRO A 150 -9.78 41.06 -2.06
N GLU A 151 -10.14 42.34 -1.91
CA GLU A 151 -10.61 42.91 -0.65
C GLU A 151 -11.72 42.03 -0.05
N LYS A 152 -11.44 41.52 1.14
CA LYS A 152 -12.39 40.71 1.91
C LYS A 152 -13.61 41.57 2.23
N ARG A 153 -14.77 41.23 1.67
CA ARG A 153 -16.06 41.69 2.20
C ARG A 153 -16.22 41.21 3.64
N PRO A 154 -16.68 42.05 4.57
CA PRO A 154 -16.99 41.62 5.92
C PRO A 154 -18.10 40.55 5.88
N VAL A 155 -17.80 39.38 6.43
CA VAL A 155 -18.79 38.31 6.64
C VAL A 155 -19.58 38.70 7.88
N TYR A 156 -20.85 39.06 7.69
CA TYR A 156 -21.80 39.16 8.78
C TYR A 156 -22.00 37.75 9.36
N PHE A 157 -21.65 37.58 10.63
CA PHE A 157 -22.02 36.42 11.42
C PHE A 157 -23.51 36.53 11.72
N ASP A 158 -24.33 35.78 10.99
CA ASP A 158 -25.69 35.49 11.44
C ASP A 158 -25.62 34.59 12.68
N GLU A 159 -26.39 35.00 13.67
CA GLU A 159 -26.45 34.45 15.02
C GLU A 159 -26.77 32.95 15.01
N MET A 160 -26.02 32.20 15.83
CA MET A 160 -26.26 30.80 16.10
C MET A 160 -27.55 30.63 16.92
N GLU A 161 -28.57 30.02 16.32
CA GLU A 161 -29.68 29.41 17.05
C GLU A 161 -29.19 28.13 17.77
N PRO A 162 -29.32 28.03 19.11
CA PRO A 162 -28.96 26.83 19.85
C PRO A 162 -30.04 25.77 19.66
N THR A 163 -29.68 24.62 19.07
CA THR A 163 -30.58 23.45 19.06
C THR A 163 -30.41 22.65 20.35
N PRO A 164 -31.49 22.46 21.15
CA PRO A 164 -31.49 21.58 22.29
C PRO A 164 -32.01 20.20 21.86
N ASN A 165 -31.18 19.16 21.95
CA ASN A 165 -31.63 17.87 22.47
C ASN A 165 -30.48 16.87 22.59
N ALA A 166 -30.00 16.73 23.82
CA ALA A 166 -29.32 15.53 24.26
C ALA A 166 -30.35 14.40 24.34
N SER A 167 -30.28 13.44 23.42
CA SER A 167 -31.00 12.17 23.56
C SER A 167 -30.16 11.25 24.44
N ALA A 168 -30.73 10.84 25.57
CA ALA A 168 -30.13 9.89 26.50
C ALA A 168 -29.92 8.52 25.84
N PRO A 169 -28.84 7.80 26.18
CA PRO A 169 -28.69 6.41 25.76
C PRO A 169 -29.67 5.49 26.52
N PRO A 170 -30.28 4.49 25.85
CA PRO A 170 -31.18 3.54 26.49
C PRO A 170 -30.44 2.62 27.47
N PRO A 171 -31.07 2.24 28.61
CA PRO A 171 -30.51 1.31 29.56
C PRO A 171 -31.09 -0.09 29.34
N TYR A 172 -30.31 -1.06 28.88
CA TYR A 172 -30.45 -2.49 29.24
C TYR A 172 -29.30 -3.29 28.62
N GLU A 173 -28.50 -3.96 29.44
CA GLU A 173 -28.54 -5.41 29.73
C GLU A 173 -27.98 -6.26 28.54
N GLN A 174 -27.15 -7.30 28.69
CA GLN A 174 -27.06 -8.33 29.71
C GLN A 174 -25.61 -8.84 29.81
N ALA A 175 -25.18 -9.09 31.05
CA ALA A 175 -23.94 -9.78 31.37
C ALA A 175 -24.02 -11.24 30.92
N VAL A 176 -23.08 -11.67 30.08
CA VAL A 176 -22.90 -13.08 29.73
C VAL A 176 -22.03 -13.72 30.80
N ALA A 177 -22.64 -14.57 31.62
CA ALA A 177 -21.93 -15.39 32.60
C ALA A 177 -21.03 -16.40 31.88
N TYR A 178 -19.73 -16.37 32.15
CA TYR A 178 -18.81 -17.42 31.74
C TYR A 178 -18.92 -18.62 32.71
N PRO A 179 -19.06 -19.86 32.22
CA PRO A 179 -18.97 -21.03 33.07
C PRO A 179 -17.55 -21.22 33.60
N ARG A 180 -17.51 -21.63 34.87
CA ARG A 180 -16.32 -21.96 35.67
C ARG A 180 -15.58 -23.14 35.02
N LEU A 181 -14.28 -22.97 34.74
CA LEU A 181 -13.39 -24.06 34.36
C LEU A 181 -13.06 -24.86 35.63
N ASP A 182 -13.77 -25.97 35.81
CA ASP A 182 -13.39 -26.99 36.75
C ASP A 182 -12.22 -27.81 36.20
N LYS A 183 -11.39 -28.23 37.15
CA LYS A 183 -10.07 -28.83 37.01
C LYS A 183 -10.15 -30.17 36.31
N PHE A 184 -9.18 -30.43 35.42
CA PHE A 184 -8.79 -31.79 35.06
C PHE A 184 -7.46 -32.08 35.76
N ASP A 185 -7.51 -33.10 36.61
CA ASP A 185 -6.36 -33.77 37.24
C ASP A 185 -5.53 -34.55 36.20
#